data_AF-A0A4S0N7Q5-F1
#
_entry.id   AF-A0A4S0N7Q5-F1
#
_cell.length_a   1.000
_cell.length_b   1.000
_cell.length_c   1.000
_cell.angle_alpha   90.00
_cell.angle_beta   90.00
_cell.angle_gamma   90.00
#
_symmetry.space_group_name_H-M   'P 1'
#
loop_
_entity.id
_entity.type
_entity.pdbx_description
1 polymer ?
#
loop_
_entity_poly.entity_id
_entity_poly.type
_entity_poly.pdbx_seq_one_letter_code
_entity_poly.pdbx_strand_id
1 'polypeptide(L)'
;MRRVSIAIACAMLSLPAATQASLAGECRQLLESNVKIDSMRQYAAILASAARNGWNFAPAAIDSGSKRHFEETRLQLIAAGFEVLPVGAHPRCADEVASK
;
A
#
# COMPACT_ATOMS: atom_id res chain seq x y z
N MET A 1 -16.64 -49.57 22.22
CA MET A 1 -15.77 -48.50 21.65
C MET A 1 -15.97 -47.24 22.47
N ARG A 2 -14.89 -46.73 23.08
CA ARG A 2 -14.91 -45.65 24.08
C ARG A 2 -15.31 -44.32 23.45
N ARG A 3 -16.33 -43.67 24.01
CA ARG A 3 -16.71 -42.28 23.71
C ARG A 3 -15.72 -41.38 24.45
N VAL A 4 -14.89 -40.65 23.71
CA VAL A 4 -13.99 -39.65 24.28
C VAL A 4 -14.73 -38.33 24.30
N SER A 5 -15.23 -37.95 25.48
CA SER A 5 -15.79 -36.63 25.74
C SER A 5 -14.64 -35.63 25.86
N ILE A 6 -14.49 -34.74 24.87
CA ILE A 6 -13.54 -33.63 24.94
C ILE A 6 -14.25 -32.49 25.66
N ALA A 7 -13.94 -32.31 26.95
CA ALA A 7 -14.33 -31.13 27.69
C ALA A 7 -13.47 -29.95 27.19
N ILE A 8 -14.03 -29.10 26.35
CA ILE A 8 -13.41 -27.83 25.96
C ILE A 8 -13.68 -26.85 27.10
N ALA A 9 -12.68 -26.68 27.97
CA ALA A 9 -12.69 -25.65 28.99
C ALA A 9 -12.49 -24.29 28.31
N CYS A 10 -13.50 -23.42 28.39
CA CYS A 10 -13.40 -22.01 28.04
C CYS A 10 -12.44 -21.31 29.02
N ALA A 11 -11.15 -21.28 28.70
CA ALA A 11 -10.24 -20.33 29.30
C ALA A 11 -10.50 -18.95 28.66
N MET A 12 -11.41 -18.21 29.27
CA MET A 12 -11.54 -16.76 29.14
C MET A 12 -10.26 -16.11 29.64
N LEU A 13 -9.20 -16.13 28.84
CA LEU A 13 -8.10 -15.18 28.98
C LEU A 13 -8.47 -13.99 28.12
N SER A 14 -9.11 -13.04 28.79
CA SER A 14 -9.12 -11.62 28.48
C SER A 14 -7.72 -11.17 28.08
N LEU A 15 -7.41 -11.30 26.79
CA LEU A 15 -6.34 -10.55 26.16
C LEU A 15 -6.78 -9.08 26.23
N PRO A 16 -5.90 -8.16 26.67
CA PRO A 16 -6.21 -6.75 26.60
C PRO A 16 -6.61 -6.47 25.16
N ALA A 17 -7.70 -5.72 24.96
CA ALA A 17 -7.99 -5.08 23.70
C ALA A 17 -6.64 -4.59 23.18
N ALA A 18 -6.14 -5.21 22.10
CA ALA A 18 -4.92 -4.78 21.47
C ALA A 18 -5.13 -3.28 21.32
N THR A 19 -4.31 -2.54 22.08
CA THR A 19 -4.32 -1.10 22.15
C THR A 19 -4.68 -0.62 20.76
N GLN A 20 -5.85 0.03 20.62
CA GLN A 20 -6.03 0.94 19.51
C GLN A 20 -4.84 1.87 19.64
N ALA A 21 -3.76 1.54 18.92
CA ALA A 21 -2.67 2.45 18.73
C ALA A 21 -3.38 3.69 18.23
N SER A 22 -3.33 4.73 19.05
CA SER A 22 -3.89 6.01 18.67
C SER A 22 -3.18 6.38 17.38
N LEU A 23 -3.85 6.17 16.24
CA LEU A 23 -3.37 6.55 14.91
C LEU A 23 -3.27 8.08 14.78
N ALA A 24 -3.50 8.81 15.88
CA ALA A 24 -3.25 10.24 15.99
C ALA A 24 -1.74 10.61 16.00
N GLY A 25 -0.82 9.63 15.94
CA GLY A 25 0.62 9.87 16.02
C GLY A 25 1.44 9.59 14.75
N GLU A 26 0.98 8.73 13.83
CA GLU A 26 1.74 8.44 12.61
C GLU A 26 1.28 9.37 11.50
N CYS A 27 2.16 10.25 11.05
CA CYS A 27 1.84 11.06 9.91
C CYS A 27 1.90 10.25 8.62
N ARG A 28 0.75 10.13 7.96
CA ARG A 28 0.58 9.31 6.76
C ARG A 28 0.28 10.17 5.54
N GLN A 29 0.94 11.31 5.42
CA GLN A 29 0.82 12.18 4.26
C GLN A 29 1.88 11.81 3.22
N LEU A 30 1.49 11.73 1.95
CA LEU A 30 2.40 11.49 0.84
C LEU A 30 2.12 12.52 -0.25
N LEU A 31 3.17 13.13 -0.81
CA LEU A 31 3.00 13.96 -2.00
C LEU A 31 2.63 13.10 -3.21
N GLU A 32 1.63 13.54 -3.96
CA GLU A 32 1.18 12.90 -5.20
C GLU A 32 2.32 12.75 -6.20
N SER A 33 3.24 13.72 -6.26
CA SER A 33 4.45 13.63 -7.07
C SER A 33 5.33 12.45 -6.70
N ASN A 34 5.51 12.17 -5.41
CA ASN A 34 6.31 11.04 -4.92
C ASN A 34 5.61 9.73 -5.25
N VAL A 35 4.30 9.64 -4.99
CA VAL A 35 3.47 8.49 -5.36
C VAL A 35 3.55 8.22 -6.87
N LYS A 36 3.52 9.26 -7.70
CA LYS A 36 3.65 9.14 -9.15
C LYS A 36 5.02 8.63 -9.55
N ILE A 37 6.11 9.18 -8.99
CA ILE A 37 7.47 8.73 -9.29
C ILE A 37 7.65 7.25 -8.95
N ASP A 38 7.23 6.85 -7.75
CA ASP A 38 7.39 5.46 -7.30
C ASP A 38 6.46 4.48 -8.03
N SER A 39 5.25 4.90 -8.37
CA SER A 39 4.36 4.13 -9.24
C SER A 39 4.98 3.95 -10.64
N MET A 40 5.55 5.00 -11.25
CA MET A 40 6.19 4.88 -12.57
C MET A 40 7.42 3.98 -12.55
N ARG A 41 8.23 4.02 -11.48
CA ARG A 41 9.36 3.08 -11.29
C ARG A 41 8.88 1.63 -11.24
N GLN A 42 7.83 1.35 -10.48
CA GLN A 42 7.24 0.01 -10.39
C GLN A 42 6.65 -0.44 -11.73
N TYR A 43 5.91 0.43 -12.42
CA TYR A 43 5.35 0.12 -13.74
C TYR A 43 6.44 -0.16 -14.78
N ALA A 44 7.52 0.61 -14.78
CA ALA A 44 8.66 0.37 -15.65
C ALA A 44 9.32 -0.99 -15.38
N ALA A 45 9.42 -1.41 -14.11
CA ALA A 45 9.93 -2.74 -13.76
C ALA A 45 9.02 -3.87 -14.27
N ILE A 46 7.70 -3.69 -14.23
CA ILE A 46 6.72 -4.62 -14.81
C ILE A 46 6.92 -4.73 -16.33
N LEU A 47 7.01 -3.59 -17.03
CA LEU A 47 7.25 -3.56 -18.48
C LEU A 47 8.59 -4.23 -18.85
N ALA A 48 9.65 -3.96 -18.10
CA ALA A 48 10.95 -4.58 -18.31
C ALA A 48 10.88 -6.10 -18.12
N SER A 49 10.14 -6.58 -17.11
CA SER A 49 9.91 -8.01 -16.90
C SER A 49 9.13 -8.64 -18.05
N ALA A 50 8.07 -7.98 -18.51
CA ALA A 50 7.28 -8.45 -19.64
C ALA A 50 8.11 -8.52 -20.93
N ALA A 51 8.91 -7.49 -21.21
CA ALA A 51 9.81 -7.45 -22.37
C ALA A 51 10.85 -8.59 -22.34
N ARG A 52 11.45 -8.89 -21.18
CA ARG A 52 12.34 -10.04 -21.02
C ARG A 52 11.65 -11.39 -21.30
N ASN A 53 10.34 -11.46 -21.12
CA ASN A 53 9.52 -12.63 -21.42
C ASN A 53 8.91 -12.60 -22.84
N GLY A 54 9.39 -11.72 -23.73
CA GLY A 54 8.96 -11.64 -25.12
C GLY A 54 7.67 -10.87 -25.37
N TRP A 55 7.09 -10.24 -24.34
CA TRP A 55 5.90 -9.40 -24.50
C TRP A 55 6.30 -8.01 -24.96
N ASN A 56 5.62 -7.51 -26.00
CA ASN A 56 5.80 -6.14 -26.48
C ASN A 56 4.46 -5.41 -26.48
N PHE A 57 4.44 -4.20 -25.90
CA PHE A 57 3.23 -3.39 -25.77
C PHE A 57 3.31 -2.18 -26.71
N ALA A 58 2.20 -1.87 -27.38
CA ALA A 58 2.10 -0.65 -28.15
C ALA A 58 2.25 0.58 -27.25
N PRO A 59 2.82 1.71 -27.75
CA PRO A 59 2.99 2.93 -26.93
C PRO A 59 1.69 3.41 -26.27
N ALA A 60 0.56 3.32 -26.96
CA ALA A 60 -0.74 3.69 -26.39
C ALA A 60 -1.18 2.79 -25.22
N ALA A 61 -0.81 1.50 -25.24
CA ALA A 61 -1.07 0.57 -24.14
C ALA A 61 -0.16 0.87 -22.93
N ILE A 62 1.07 1.30 -23.17
CA ILE A 62 2.01 1.73 -22.11
C ILE A 62 1.49 3.01 -21.45
N ASP A 63 1.08 4.02 -22.23
CA ASP A 63 0.55 5.28 -21.68
C ASP A 63 -0.71 5.05 -20.84
N SER A 64 -1.71 4.37 -21.40
CA SER A 64 -2.95 4.04 -20.67
C SER A 64 -2.71 3.14 -19.45
N GLY A 65 -1.81 2.16 -19.57
CA GLY A 65 -1.44 1.28 -18.46
C GLY A 65 -0.72 2.01 -17.33
N SER A 66 0.15 2.98 -17.64
CA SER A 66 0.83 3.81 -16.64
C SER A 66 -0.15 4.67 -15.85
N LYS A 67 -1.11 5.32 -16.53
CA LYS A 67 -2.17 6.11 -15.90
C LYS A 67 -3.00 5.26 -14.94
N ARG A 68 -3.45 4.09 -15.40
CA ARG A 68 -4.21 3.15 -14.57
C ARG A 68 -3.40 2.69 -13.36
N HIS A 69 -2.14 2.30 -13.55
CA HIS A 69 -1.30 1.82 -12.46
C HIS A 69 -1.08 2.89 -11.36
N PHE A 70 -0.92 4.16 -11.76
CA PHE A 70 -0.86 5.27 -10.83
C PHE A 70 -2.15 5.45 -10.04
N GLU A 71 -3.31 5.47 -10.71
CA GLU A 71 -4.62 5.61 -10.04
C GLU A 71 -4.88 4.46 -9.06
N GLU A 72 -4.58 3.22 -9.46
CA GLU A 72 -4.71 2.05 -8.58
C GLU A 72 -3.79 2.14 -7.36
N THR A 73 -2.53 2.56 -7.55
CA THR A 73 -1.56 2.76 -6.45
C THR A 73 -2.07 3.83 -5.49
N ARG A 74 -2.56 4.95 -6.01
CA ARG A 74 -3.13 6.05 -5.22
C ARG A 74 -4.33 5.59 -4.40
N LEU A 75 -5.25 4.84 -5.01
CA LEU A 75 -6.42 4.28 -4.32
C LEU A 75 -6.03 3.28 -3.22
N GLN A 76 -5.03 2.44 -3.46
CA GLN A 76 -4.52 1.50 -2.46
C GLN A 76 -3.90 2.22 -1.25
N LEU A 77 -3.15 3.30 -1.48
CA LEU A 77 -2.60 4.14 -0.40
C LEU A 77 -3.70 4.79 0.43
N ILE A 78 -4.72 5.35 -0.22
CA ILE A 78 -5.90 5.92 0.47
C ILE A 78 -6.61 4.84 1.30
N ALA A 79 -6.84 3.66 0.73
CA ALA A 79 -7.44 2.53 1.44
C ALA A 79 -6.59 2.06 2.63
N ALA A 80 -5.26 2.20 2.55
CA ALA A 80 -4.33 1.91 3.63
C ALA A 80 -4.22 3.03 4.68
N GLY A 81 -4.99 4.12 4.54
CA GLY A 81 -5.03 5.23 5.50
C GLY A 81 -4.01 6.34 5.26
N PHE A 82 -3.43 6.41 4.06
CA PHE A 82 -2.59 7.55 3.67
C PHE A 82 -3.42 8.69 3.07
N GLU A 83 -3.02 9.92 3.36
CA GLU A 83 -3.51 11.13 2.71
C GLU A 83 -2.56 11.49 1.56
N VAL A 84 -3.00 11.31 0.32
CA VAL A 84 -2.21 11.69 -0.87
C VAL A 84 -2.49 13.15 -1.21
N LEU A 85 -1.50 14.01 -0.98
CA LEU A 85 -1.58 15.45 -1.14
C LEU A 85 -1.25 15.88 -2.57
N PRO A 86 -1.94 16.88 -3.15
CA PRO A 86 -1.68 17.34 -4.50
C PRO A 86 -0.28 17.99 -4.63
N VAL A 87 0.23 18.09 -5.85
CA VAL A 87 1.48 18.79 -6.13
C VAL A 87 1.39 20.25 -5.66
N GLY A 88 2.41 20.69 -4.91
CA GLY A 88 2.46 22.05 -4.34
C GLY A 88 1.81 22.17 -2.95
N ALA A 89 1.14 21.12 -2.46
CA ALA A 89 0.78 21.05 -1.06
C ALA A 89 2.05 20.91 -0.19
N HIS A 90 1.97 21.41 1.03
CA HIS A 90 3.02 21.23 2.02
C HIS A 90 2.56 20.14 2.99
N PRO A 91 3.24 18.99 3.04
CA PRO A 91 2.98 17.98 4.06
C PRO A 91 3.14 18.62 5.44
N ARG A 92 2.19 18.36 6.32
CA ARG A 92 2.19 18.81 7.72
C ARG A 92 3.25 18.08 8.55
N CYS A 93 3.85 17.05 7.97
CA CYS A 93 4.83 16.22 8.62
C CYS A 93 6.00 15.99 7.67
N ALA A 94 7.20 15.86 8.21
CA ALA A 94 8.36 15.50 7.41
C ALA A 94 8.18 14.08 6.87
N ASP A 95 8.43 13.89 5.57
CA ASP A 95 8.63 12.56 4.99
C ASP A 95 9.89 11.96 5.64
N GLU A 96 9.74 11.17 6.71
CA GLU A 96 10.87 10.42 7.32
C GLU A 96 11.42 9.33 6.37
N VAL A 97 10.92 9.23 5.14
CA VAL A 97 11.40 8.30 4.12
C VAL A 97 12.66 8.80 3.40
N ALA A 98 13.12 10.04 3.66
CA ALA A 98 14.31 10.61 3.02
C ALA A 98 15.61 10.54 3.87
N SER A 99 15.71 9.62 4.83
CA SER A 99 16.97 9.38 5.55
C SER A 99 17.26 7.89 5.73
N LYS A 100 17.68 7.23 4.64
CA LYS A 100 18.67 6.14 4.72
C LYS A 100 19.31 5.84 3.38
#